data_AF-A0A0V0W6A4-F1
#
_entry.id   AF-A0A0V0W6A4-F1
#
_cell.length_a   1.000
_cell.length_b   1.000
_cell.length_c   1.000
_cell.angle_alpha   90.00
_cell.angle_beta   90.00
_cell.angle_gamma   90.00
#
_symmetry.space_group_name_H-M   'P 1'
#
loop_
_entity.id
_entity.type
_entity.pdbx_description
1 polymer ?
#
loop_
_entity_poly.entity_id
_entity_poly.type
_entity_poly.pdbx_seq_one_letter_code
_entity_poly.pdbx_strand_id
1 'polypeptide(L)'
;MLLAKNYFIIYAKWTLLLCTYFPSLSLATSTCRDSNGNNPADWAILYKAPAQAQGKLLTAGAGAANWAANAAAVTAAVGHSFAKALEHVIAANGNNKFISYNNIPPDVPKVRTKSNSKGVLMMDTGNNDAAAWIVHTVPGFPKARTGYLFPPAEIQKGHLLICLTIKEDQIDTIAMTLRIATPLIYYNDIPDAQMDSRPNLKKLANGESRLTPPLTVTQDTTTTGAQSLKVTIYSKGEKSRYEIYRRVLVRKLKTSIKVWTTRDKFLKSDCKTFGRNLKLVTSPISVDGHASSLENDVSQWIVSEPGNKFCVVDKPYHKSQAKEPAMAVCIDDATIFAMTLRIATPLIYYNDIPDAQMDSRPNLKKLANGESRLTPPLTVTQDTTTTGAQSLKVTIYSKGEKSRYVWTTRDKFLKSDCKTFGRNLKLVTSPISVDGHASSLENDVSQWIVSEPGNKFCVVDKPYHKSQAKEPAMAVCIDDATIFGHFNRIAQNVENCV
;
A
#
# COMPACT_ATOMS: atom_id res chain seq x y z
N MET A 1 24.14 -53.50 43.50
CA MET A 1 24.33 -52.24 42.73
C MET A 1 23.80 -52.28 41.30
N LEU A 2 23.66 -53.43 40.61
CA LEU A 2 23.16 -53.48 39.22
C LEU A 2 21.66 -53.15 39.06
N LEU A 3 20.79 -53.57 39.99
CA LEU A 3 19.33 -53.43 39.87
C LEU A 3 18.85 -51.97 39.70
N ALA A 4 19.50 -51.01 40.36
CA ALA A 4 19.14 -49.60 40.28
C ALA A 4 19.41 -48.98 38.89
N LYS A 5 20.43 -49.45 38.16
CA LYS A 5 20.78 -48.94 36.82
C LYS A 5 19.70 -49.27 35.78
N ASN A 6 19.14 -50.49 35.84
CA ASN A 6 18.14 -50.93 34.86
C ASN A 6 16.81 -50.19 35.03
N TYR A 7 16.35 -49.95 36.27
CA TYR A 7 15.17 -49.13 36.52
C TYR A 7 15.34 -47.70 35.98
N PHE A 8 16.50 -47.07 36.20
CA PHE A 8 16.74 -45.71 35.73
C PHE A 8 16.69 -45.59 34.20
N ILE A 9 17.23 -46.57 33.46
CA ILE A 9 17.19 -46.61 31.99
C ILE A 9 15.75 -46.85 31.48
N ILE A 10 14.96 -47.68 32.17
CA ILE A 10 13.55 -47.91 31.83
C ILE A 10 12.75 -46.63 32.03
N TYR A 11 12.83 -45.99 33.20
CA TYR A 11 12.15 -44.72 33.44
C TYR A 11 12.58 -43.64 32.45
N ALA A 12 13.88 -43.46 32.18
CA ALA A 12 14.35 -42.49 31.21
C ALA A 12 13.80 -42.74 29.78
N LYS A 13 13.69 -44.00 29.34
CA LYS A 13 13.06 -44.36 28.06
C LYS A 13 11.56 -44.05 28.05
N TRP A 14 10.84 -44.35 29.13
CA TRP A 14 9.41 -44.03 29.22
C TRP A 14 9.16 -42.51 29.26
N THR A 15 10.00 -41.71 29.93
CA THR A 15 9.89 -40.24 29.91
C THR A 15 10.17 -39.68 28.51
N LEU A 16 11.17 -40.21 27.79
CA LEU A 16 11.45 -39.82 26.40
C LEU A 16 10.30 -40.19 25.45
N LEU A 17 9.71 -41.38 25.60
CA LEU A 17 8.51 -41.80 24.85
C LEU A 17 7.30 -40.92 25.16
N LEU A 18 7.07 -40.57 26.44
CA LEU A 18 6.01 -39.62 26.82
C LEU A 18 6.25 -38.24 26.17
N CYS A 19 7.48 -37.71 26.19
CA CYS A 19 7.78 -36.44 25.51
C CYS A 19 7.62 -36.46 23.99
N THR A 20 7.68 -37.62 23.32
CA THR A 20 7.40 -37.75 21.88
C THR A 20 5.95 -38.12 21.54
N TYR A 21 5.18 -38.65 22.51
CA TYR A 21 3.77 -39.02 22.35
C TYR A 21 2.76 -38.08 23.02
N PHE A 22 3.19 -37.10 23.82
CA PHE A 22 2.36 -35.94 24.07
C PHE A 22 2.13 -35.24 22.73
N PRO A 23 0.89 -35.19 22.18
CA PRO A 23 0.61 -34.19 21.17
C PRO A 23 0.95 -32.86 21.83
N SER A 24 1.79 -32.05 21.18
CA SER A 24 2.03 -30.69 21.62
C SER A 24 0.67 -30.03 21.80
N LEU A 25 0.32 -29.69 23.04
CA LEU A 25 -0.93 -29.03 23.35
C LEU A 25 -0.96 -27.76 22.51
N SER A 26 -1.74 -27.78 21.43
CA SER A 26 -1.77 -26.70 20.44
C SER A 26 -2.52 -25.54 21.04
N LEU A 27 -1.81 -24.78 21.88
CA LEU A 27 -2.23 -23.50 22.41
C LEU A 27 -2.81 -22.69 21.25
N ALA A 28 -3.96 -22.06 21.50
CA ALA A 28 -4.65 -21.30 20.48
C ALA A 28 -3.72 -20.22 19.94
N THR A 29 -3.40 -20.30 18.64
CA THR A 29 -2.75 -19.22 17.91
C THR A 29 -3.74 -18.07 17.70
N SER A 30 -4.00 -17.33 18.78
CA SER A 30 -4.72 -16.04 18.80
C SER A 30 -3.74 -14.87 18.81
N THR A 31 -2.57 -15.05 18.19
CA THR A 31 -1.46 -14.07 18.15
C THR A 31 -0.84 -14.02 16.76
N CYS A 32 -0.30 -12.86 16.38
CA CYS A 32 0.50 -12.74 15.17
C CYS A 32 1.81 -13.51 15.31
N ARG A 33 2.47 -13.77 14.17
CA ARG A 33 3.67 -14.63 14.13
C ARG A 33 4.81 -13.97 13.36
N ASP A 34 6.03 -14.38 13.69
CA ASP A 34 7.24 -14.00 12.95
C ASP A 34 7.23 -14.51 11.49
N SER A 35 8.26 -14.18 10.71
CA SER A 35 8.31 -14.50 9.28
C SER A 35 8.04 -15.98 8.96
N ASN A 36 8.60 -16.89 9.76
CA ASN A 36 8.52 -18.33 9.54
C ASN A 36 7.26 -18.96 10.17
N GLY A 37 6.54 -18.22 11.01
CA GLY A 37 5.40 -18.73 11.76
C GLY A 37 5.76 -19.37 13.11
N ASN A 38 7.01 -19.31 13.55
CA ASN A 38 7.47 -20.08 14.71
C ASN A 38 7.16 -19.35 16.02
N ASN A 39 7.60 -18.10 16.14
CA ASN A 39 7.46 -17.33 17.38
C ASN A 39 6.25 -16.39 17.33
N PRO A 40 5.58 -16.12 18.47
CA PRO A 40 4.64 -15.01 18.59
C PRO A 40 5.32 -13.69 18.22
N ALA A 41 4.60 -12.84 17.49
CA ALA A 41 4.99 -11.47 17.17
C ALA A 41 3.88 -10.53 17.64
N ASP A 42 4.24 -9.31 18.00
CA ASP A 42 3.25 -8.31 18.42
C ASP A 42 2.43 -7.76 17.25
N TRP A 43 3.06 -7.70 16.07
CA TRP A 43 2.43 -7.30 14.82
C TRP A 43 3.22 -7.83 13.62
N ALA A 44 2.53 -7.95 12.49
CA ALA A 44 3.11 -8.30 11.20
C ALA A 44 2.37 -7.57 10.05
N ILE A 45 3.11 -7.08 9.05
CA ILE A 45 2.57 -6.40 7.86
C ILE A 45 3.15 -7.06 6.61
N LEU A 46 2.31 -7.67 5.80
CA LEU A 46 2.67 -8.37 4.56
C LEU A 46 2.15 -7.60 3.36
N TYR A 47 3.06 -7.19 2.47
CA TYR A 47 2.76 -6.61 1.17
C TYR A 47 3.13 -7.62 0.08
N LYS A 48 2.13 -8.23 -0.55
CA LYS A 48 2.30 -9.12 -1.69
C LYS A 48 2.12 -8.34 -2.98
N ALA A 49 3.19 -8.03 -3.69
CA ALA A 49 3.14 -7.34 -4.98
C ALA A 49 2.45 -8.17 -6.09
N PRO A 50 1.99 -7.56 -7.20
CA PRO A 50 1.41 -8.25 -8.35
C PRO A 50 2.33 -9.33 -8.93
N ALA A 51 1.76 -10.46 -9.36
CA ALA A 51 2.46 -11.64 -9.87
C ALA A 51 3.53 -12.28 -8.94
N GLN A 52 3.74 -11.75 -7.72
CA GLN A 52 4.70 -12.30 -6.76
C GLN A 52 4.04 -13.32 -5.82
N ALA A 53 4.60 -14.53 -5.79
CA ALA A 53 4.16 -15.61 -4.89
C ALA A 53 4.68 -15.40 -3.45
N GLN A 54 5.92 -14.92 -3.29
CA GLN A 54 6.47 -14.47 -2.01
C GLN A 54 6.21 -12.97 -1.86
N GLY A 55 5.44 -12.60 -0.83
CA GLY A 55 5.28 -11.20 -0.43
C GLY A 55 6.52 -10.69 0.32
N LYS A 56 6.53 -9.38 0.57
CA LYS A 56 7.50 -8.72 1.46
C LYS A 56 6.85 -8.48 2.82
N LEU A 57 7.56 -8.75 3.91
CA LEU A 57 7.06 -8.74 5.27
C LEU A 57 7.85 -7.73 6.13
N LEU A 58 7.13 -7.01 7.00
CA LEU A 58 7.66 -6.35 8.19
C LEU A 58 7.07 -7.05 9.43
N THR A 59 7.87 -7.22 10.48
CA THR A 59 7.40 -7.77 11.77
C THR A 59 7.96 -6.98 12.94
N ALA A 60 7.34 -7.11 14.12
CA ALA A 60 7.88 -6.55 15.37
C ALA A 60 9.37 -6.90 15.61
N GLY A 61 10.07 -6.01 16.32
CA GLY A 61 11.50 -6.14 16.62
C GLY A 61 12.40 -5.84 15.42
N ALA A 62 13.49 -6.59 15.26
CA ALA A 62 14.48 -6.35 14.19
C ALA A 62 13.88 -6.43 12.77
N GLY A 63 12.81 -7.22 12.58
CA GLY A 63 12.08 -7.34 11.32
C GLY A 63 11.30 -6.09 10.89
N ALA A 64 11.30 -5.02 11.70
CA ALA A 64 10.71 -3.74 11.32
C ALA A 64 11.66 -2.88 10.46
N ALA A 65 12.97 -3.19 10.48
CA ALA A 65 14.01 -2.32 9.96
C ALA A 65 14.12 -2.31 8.42
N ASN A 66 13.62 -3.33 7.72
CA ASN A 66 13.55 -3.40 6.26
C ASN A 66 12.44 -4.38 5.84
N TRP A 67 11.83 -4.14 4.68
CA TRP A 67 10.98 -5.13 4.01
C TRP A 67 11.82 -6.36 3.66
N ALA A 68 11.48 -7.52 4.22
CA ALA A 68 12.17 -8.78 3.96
C ALA A 68 11.30 -9.73 3.13
N ALA A 69 11.89 -10.72 2.45
CA ALA A 69 11.09 -11.78 1.83
C ALA A 69 10.31 -12.58 2.89
N ASN A 70 9.02 -12.81 2.64
CA ASN A 70 8.21 -13.72 3.46
C ASN A 70 8.76 -15.15 3.34
N ALA A 71 8.89 -15.86 4.46
CA ALA A 71 9.62 -17.13 4.54
C ALA A 71 9.16 -18.22 3.55
N ALA A 72 7.87 -18.23 3.20
CA ALA A 72 7.30 -19.07 2.15
C ALA A 72 6.41 -18.25 1.20
N ALA A 73 5.99 -18.85 0.08
CA ALA A 73 4.96 -18.25 -0.76
C ALA A 73 3.64 -18.09 0.01
N VAL A 74 2.86 -17.05 -0.28
CA VAL A 74 1.56 -16.80 0.37
C VAL A 74 0.50 -17.87 0.06
N THR A 75 0.79 -18.78 -0.87
CA THR A 75 -0.04 -19.95 -1.21
C THR A 75 0.27 -21.17 -0.35
N ALA A 76 1.37 -21.18 0.40
CA ALA A 76 1.74 -22.30 1.26
C ALA A 76 0.88 -22.32 2.53
N ALA A 77 0.36 -23.50 2.87
CA ALA A 77 -0.51 -23.67 4.05
C ALA A 77 0.24 -23.58 5.40
N VAL A 78 1.58 -23.58 5.39
CA VAL A 78 2.47 -23.57 6.55
C VAL A 78 3.78 -22.84 6.21
N GLY A 79 4.61 -22.58 7.23
CA GLY A 79 5.97 -22.03 7.03
C GLY A 79 6.04 -20.53 6.79
N HIS A 80 4.94 -19.79 7.02
CA HIS A 80 4.99 -18.33 7.07
C HIS A 80 4.01 -17.70 8.06
N SER A 81 4.32 -16.45 8.46
CA SER A 81 3.57 -15.62 9.42
C SER A 81 2.04 -15.75 9.34
N PHE A 82 1.44 -15.32 8.22
CA PHE A 82 -0.02 -15.28 8.06
C PHE A 82 -0.70 -16.65 7.93
N ALA A 83 -0.01 -17.70 7.46
CA ALA A 83 -0.57 -19.05 7.45
C ALA A 83 -0.71 -19.58 8.88
N LYS A 84 0.33 -19.41 9.71
CA LYS A 84 0.27 -19.83 11.12
C LYS A 84 -0.68 -18.97 11.95
N ALA A 85 -0.69 -17.64 11.74
CA ALA A 85 -1.65 -16.75 12.41
C ALA A 85 -3.13 -17.06 12.09
N LEU A 86 -3.40 -17.79 11.00
CA LEU A 86 -4.74 -18.24 10.60
C LEU A 86 -4.99 -19.73 10.89
N GLU A 87 -4.08 -20.45 11.53
CA GLU A 87 -4.15 -21.91 11.73
C GLU A 87 -5.48 -22.37 12.33
N HIS A 88 -5.96 -21.71 13.39
CA HIS A 88 -7.24 -22.05 14.03
C HIS A 88 -8.43 -21.23 13.51
N VAL A 89 -8.24 -20.47 12.43
CA VAL A 89 -9.29 -19.93 11.57
C VAL A 89 -9.63 -20.93 10.47
N ILE A 90 -8.62 -21.61 9.91
CA ILE A 90 -8.76 -22.61 8.84
C ILE A 90 -9.05 -24.03 9.35
N ALA A 91 -8.53 -24.40 10.54
CA ALA A 91 -8.69 -25.71 11.17
C ALA A 91 -9.38 -25.58 12.54
N ALA A 92 -9.97 -26.66 13.05
CA ALA A 92 -10.71 -26.65 14.32
C ALA A 92 -9.81 -26.47 15.55
N ASN A 93 -10.27 -25.71 16.55
CA ASN A 93 -9.64 -25.60 17.86
C ASN A 93 -10.71 -25.37 18.96
N GLY A 94 -10.51 -25.99 20.12
CA GLY A 94 -11.43 -25.89 21.26
C GLY A 94 -11.58 -24.46 21.78
N ASN A 95 -10.47 -23.72 21.86
CA ASN A 95 -10.41 -22.43 22.56
C ASN A 95 -10.32 -21.22 21.61
N ASN A 96 -9.74 -21.36 20.41
CA ASN A 96 -9.73 -20.27 19.43
C ASN A 96 -11.13 -20.06 18.81
N LYS A 97 -11.72 -18.89 19.03
CA LYS A 97 -13.01 -18.44 18.47
C LYS A 97 -12.85 -17.14 17.71
N PHE A 98 -13.63 -16.95 16.65
CA PHE A 98 -13.43 -15.80 15.76
C PHE A 98 -14.66 -15.38 14.97
N ILE A 99 -14.61 -14.13 14.53
CA ILE A 99 -15.47 -13.56 13.49
C ILE A 99 -14.61 -13.32 12.25
N SER A 100 -15.06 -13.81 11.09
CA SER A 100 -14.48 -13.47 9.79
C SER A 100 -15.44 -12.65 8.94
N TYR A 101 -14.89 -11.61 8.31
CA TYR A 101 -15.65 -10.67 7.50
C TYR A 101 -14.94 -10.38 6.18
N ASN A 102 -15.69 -10.31 5.09
CA ASN A 102 -15.17 -10.02 3.75
C ASN A 102 -16.33 -9.60 2.84
N ASN A 103 -16.15 -8.55 2.04
CA ASN A 103 -17.18 -8.12 1.09
C ASN A 103 -17.30 -9.03 -0.15
N ILE A 104 -16.34 -9.93 -0.36
CA ILE A 104 -16.38 -11.05 -1.30
C ILE A 104 -15.92 -12.28 -0.50
N PRO A 105 -16.79 -12.97 0.25
CA PRO A 105 -16.41 -14.16 1.00
C PRO A 105 -16.00 -15.32 0.08
N PRO A 106 -15.16 -16.26 0.55
CA PRO A 106 -14.99 -17.53 -0.15
C PRO A 106 -16.33 -18.26 -0.26
N ASP A 107 -16.56 -18.92 -1.39
CA ASP A 107 -17.65 -19.88 -1.63
C ASP A 107 -19.10 -19.35 -1.41
N VAL A 108 -19.29 -18.06 -1.12
CA VAL A 108 -20.61 -17.41 -0.97
C VAL A 108 -20.90 -16.49 -2.18
N PRO A 109 -21.65 -16.96 -3.19
CA PRO A 109 -21.96 -16.17 -4.37
C PRO A 109 -23.03 -15.08 -4.11
N LYS A 110 -23.05 -14.04 -4.96
CA LYS A 110 -24.11 -13.02 -5.05
C LYS A 110 -24.37 -12.19 -3.78
N VAL A 111 -23.38 -12.04 -2.91
CA VAL A 111 -23.49 -11.18 -1.71
C VAL A 111 -23.76 -9.72 -2.07
N ARG A 112 -24.57 -9.02 -1.25
CA ARG A 112 -24.88 -7.59 -1.40
C ARG A 112 -24.41 -6.83 -0.17
N THR A 113 -23.28 -6.15 -0.28
CA THR A 113 -22.78 -5.22 0.75
C THR A 113 -22.20 -3.97 0.11
N LYS A 114 -22.22 -2.86 0.85
CA LYS A 114 -21.54 -1.61 0.50
C LYS A 114 -20.21 -1.44 1.22
N SER A 115 -19.86 -2.30 2.17
CA SER A 115 -18.55 -2.27 2.82
C SER A 115 -17.50 -2.94 1.94
N ASN A 116 -16.24 -2.52 2.06
CA ASN A 116 -15.09 -3.19 1.44
C ASN A 116 -14.20 -3.90 2.48
N SER A 117 -14.48 -3.69 3.76
CA SER A 117 -13.70 -4.19 4.89
C SER A 117 -13.59 -5.72 4.86
N LYS A 118 -12.37 -6.23 5.06
CA LYS A 118 -12.07 -7.66 5.17
C LYS A 118 -11.09 -7.92 6.31
N GLY A 119 -11.23 -9.06 6.97
CA GLY A 119 -10.43 -9.39 8.13
C GLY A 119 -10.97 -10.52 8.97
N VAL A 120 -10.25 -10.78 10.06
CA VAL A 120 -10.59 -11.75 11.10
C VAL A 120 -10.31 -11.13 12.46
N LEU A 121 -11.25 -11.25 13.39
CA LEU A 121 -11.07 -10.89 14.80
C LEU A 121 -11.21 -12.18 15.62
N MET A 122 -10.14 -12.58 16.30
CA MET A 122 -10.04 -13.88 17.00
C MET A 122 -9.59 -13.71 18.45
N MET A 123 -10.02 -14.64 19.31
CA MET A 123 -9.76 -14.70 20.75
C MET A 123 -9.48 -16.14 21.21
N ASP A 124 -8.65 -16.30 22.24
CA ASP A 124 -8.48 -17.56 22.97
C ASP A 124 -9.39 -17.59 24.21
N THR A 125 -10.44 -18.41 24.20
CA THR A 125 -11.33 -18.56 25.37
C THR A 125 -10.73 -19.37 26.52
N GLY A 126 -9.45 -19.75 26.44
CA GLY A 126 -8.71 -20.54 27.43
C GLY A 126 -8.11 -19.76 28.61
N ASN A 127 -8.58 -18.54 28.88
CA ASN A 127 -8.09 -17.61 29.93
C ASN A 127 -6.65 -17.06 29.72
N ASN A 128 -6.23 -16.85 28.47
CA ASN A 128 -4.86 -16.40 28.14
C ASN A 128 -4.73 -14.89 27.82
N ASP A 129 -5.80 -14.09 27.87
CA ASP A 129 -5.84 -12.67 27.40
C ASP A 129 -5.19 -12.50 26.02
N ALA A 130 -5.51 -13.43 25.12
CA ALA A 130 -4.83 -13.59 23.83
C ALA A 130 -5.83 -13.38 22.69
N ALA A 131 -5.65 -12.29 21.96
CA ALA A 131 -6.47 -11.96 20.80
C ALA A 131 -5.64 -11.39 19.66
N ALA A 132 -6.13 -11.58 18.44
CA ALA A 132 -5.52 -11.04 17.24
C ALA A 132 -6.57 -10.44 16.31
N TRP A 133 -6.19 -9.34 15.66
CA TRP A 133 -6.99 -8.71 14.63
C TRP A 133 -6.20 -8.64 13.33
N ILE A 134 -6.73 -9.30 12.30
CA ILE A 134 -6.17 -9.32 10.96
C ILE A 134 -7.05 -8.46 10.06
N VAL A 135 -6.43 -7.54 9.32
CA VAL A 135 -7.08 -6.68 8.32
C VAL A 135 -6.40 -6.91 6.98
N HIS A 136 -7.17 -7.17 5.92
CA HIS A 136 -6.59 -7.47 4.60
C HIS A 136 -7.42 -6.93 3.44
N THR A 137 -6.81 -7.01 2.25
CA THR A 137 -7.37 -6.55 0.98
C THR A 137 -7.83 -7.71 0.08
N VAL A 138 -7.39 -8.93 0.37
CA VAL A 138 -7.65 -10.17 -0.42
C VAL A 138 -9.14 -10.58 -0.41
N PRO A 139 -9.87 -10.54 -1.55
CA PRO A 139 -11.20 -11.13 -1.67
C PRO A 139 -11.12 -12.67 -1.68
N GLY A 140 -12.17 -13.37 -1.26
CA GLY A 140 -12.22 -14.84 -1.23
C GLY A 140 -11.36 -15.49 -0.13
N PHE A 141 -10.97 -14.74 0.90
CA PHE A 141 -10.01 -15.15 1.93
C PHE A 141 -10.43 -14.64 3.33
N PRO A 142 -10.01 -15.31 4.42
CA PRO A 142 -9.56 -16.71 4.49
C PRO A 142 -10.72 -17.71 4.35
N LYS A 143 -10.42 -18.99 4.11
CA LYS A 143 -11.41 -20.07 4.10
C LYS A 143 -11.68 -20.58 5.53
N ALA A 144 -12.67 -19.96 6.19
CA ALA A 144 -13.05 -20.31 7.56
C ALA A 144 -13.42 -21.80 7.69
N ARG A 145 -12.78 -22.51 8.63
CA ARG A 145 -12.91 -23.95 8.93
C ARG A 145 -12.79 -24.91 7.72
N THR A 146 -12.24 -24.46 6.59
CA THR A 146 -12.22 -25.19 5.31
C THR A 146 -10.82 -25.29 4.69
N GLY A 147 -9.77 -25.17 5.53
CA GLY A 147 -8.37 -25.29 5.13
C GLY A 147 -7.76 -24.00 4.56
N TYR A 148 -6.44 -23.98 4.38
CA TYR A 148 -5.75 -22.82 3.81
C TYR A 148 -5.89 -22.80 2.29
N LEU A 149 -6.37 -21.69 1.74
CA LEU A 149 -6.28 -21.40 0.31
C LEU A 149 -6.14 -19.91 0.09
N PHE A 150 -4.99 -19.47 -0.43
CA PHE A 150 -4.86 -18.14 -1.01
C PHE A 150 -5.49 -18.15 -2.41
N PRO A 151 -6.47 -17.27 -2.72
CA PRO A 151 -7.21 -17.34 -3.97
C PRO A 151 -6.31 -17.17 -5.21
N PRO A 152 -6.30 -18.13 -6.17
CA PRO A 152 -5.37 -18.10 -7.31
C PRO A 152 -5.44 -16.83 -8.18
N ALA A 153 -6.64 -16.27 -8.38
CA ALA A 153 -6.84 -15.03 -9.13
C ALA A 153 -6.18 -13.79 -8.48
N GLU A 154 -5.93 -13.85 -7.17
CA GLU A 154 -5.35 -12.75 -6.38
C GLU A 154 -3.81 -12.86 -6.30
N ILE A 155 -3.21 -13.94 -6.81
CA ILE A 155 -1.75 -14.04 -7.00
C ILE A 155 -1.25 -12.98 -7.99
N GLN A 156 -2.05 -12.69 -9.02
CA GLN A 156 -1.70 -11.70 -10.06
C GLN A 156 -1.83 -10.24 -9.58
N LYS A 157 -2.40 -9.98 -8.41
CA LYS A 157 -2.67 -8.63 -7.90
C LYS A 157 -1.83 -8.25 -6.69
N GLY A 158 -1.70 -6.96 -6.43
CA GLY A 158 -1.08 -6.38 -5.26
C GLY A 158 -2.04 -6.40 -4.06
N HIS A 159 -1.58 -6.94 -2.93
CA HIS A 159 -2.36 -7.05 -1.70
C HIS A 159 -1.55 -6.66 -0.48
N LEU A 160 -2.23 -6.01 0.46
CA LEU A 160 -1.73 -5.69 1.79
C LEU A 160 -2.54 -6.45 2.85
N LEU A 161 -1.83 -6.96 3.85
CA LEU A 161 -2.35 -7.65 5.04
C LEU A 161 -1.64 -7.11 6.28
N ILE A 162 -2.39 -6.88 7.35
CA ILE A 162 -1.88 -6.49 8.68
C ILE A 162 -2.42 -7.50 9.69
N CYS A 163 -1.57 -7.91 10.63
CA CYS A 163 -1.93 -8.62 11.84
C CYS A 163 -1.48 -7.78 13.04
N LEU A 164 -2.38 -7.61 14.01
CA LEU A 164 -2.13 -6.95 15.30
C LEU A 164 -2.47 -7.92 16.44
N THR A 165 -1.50 -8.22 17.32
CA THR A 165 -1.76 -8.94 18.58
C THR A 165 -2.28 -7.91 19.59
N ILE A 166 -3.44 -8.19 20.17
CA ILE A 166 -4.22 -7.28 21.01
C ILE A 166 -4.67 -7.99 22.27
N LYS A 167 -5.05 -7.22 23.29
CA LYS A 167 -5.73 -7.75 24.48
C LYS A 167 -7.20 -8.02 24.20
N GLU A 168 -7.80 -8.91 24.98
CA GLU A 168 -9.20 -9.27 24.87
C GLU A 168 -10.19 -8.15 25.25
N ASP A 169 -9.73 -7.15 26.03
CA ASP A 169 -10.50 -5.95 26.37
C ASP A 169 -10.67 -5.00 25.17
N GLN A 170 -9.74 -5.01 24.21
CA GLN A 170 -9.80 -4.20 22.99
C GLN A 170 -10.84 -4.71 21.98
N ILE A 171 -11.33 -5.94 22.13
CA ILE A 171 -12.23 -6.59 21.16
C ILE A 171 -13.54 -5.83 21.02
N ASP A 172 -14.15 -5.34 22.11
CA ASP A 172 -15.41 -4.59 22.02
C ASP A 172 -15.22 -3.20 21.39
N THR A 173 -14.07 -2.57 21.65
CA THR A 173 -13.64 -1.31 21.02
C THR A 173 -13.49 -1.47 19.51
N ILE A 174 -12.82 -2.53 19.05
CA ILE A 174 -12.68 -2.86 17.62
C ILE A 174 -14.05 -3.21 17.03
N ALA A 175 -14.87 -4.00 17.72
CA ALA A 175 -16.22 -4.34 17.29
C ALA A 175 -17.10 -3.10 17.10
N MET A 176 -17.00 -2.08 17.97
CA MET A 176 -17.68 -0.80 17.80
C MET A 176 -17.29 -0.12 16.48
N THR A 177 -16.01 -0.13 16.11
CA THR A 177 -15.56 0.46 14.83
C THR A 177 -15.99 -0.36 13.61
N LEU A 178 -15.99 -1.69 13.72
CA LEU A 178 -16.48 -2.58 12.68
C LEU A 178 -17.98 -2.39 12.46
N ARG A 179 -18.80 -2.28 13.52
CA ARG A 179 -20.24 -1.97 13.41
C ARG A 179 -20.50 -0.71 12.58
N ILE A 180 -19.69 0.34 12.74
CA ILE A 180 -19.81 1.58 11.97
C ILE A 180 -19.42 1.37 10.49
N ALA A 181 -18.43 0.52 10.21
CA ALA A 181 -18.02 0.13 8.87
C ALA A 181 -18.92 -0.94 8.20
N THR A 182 -19.92 -1.45 8.93
CA THR A 182 -20.91 -2.46 8.52
C THR A 182 -20.35 -3.54 7.57
N PRO A 183 -19.29 -4.27 7.97
CA PRO A 183 -18.69 -5.32 7.15
C PRO A 183 -19.67 -6.48 6.98
N LEU A 184 -19.47 -7.26 5.92
CA LEU A 184 -20.21 -8.51 5.74
C LEU A 184 -19.52 -9.61 6.57
N ILE A 185 -20.11 -9.95 7.71
CA ILE A 185 -19.75 -11.14 8.48
C ILE A 185 -20.21 -12.36 7.68
N TYR A 186 -19.32 -13.34 7.46
CA TYR A 186 -19.65 -14.60 6.77
C TYR A 186 -19.37 -15.84 7.64
N TYR A 187 -18.65 -15.67 8.75
CA TYR A 187 -18.43 -16.71 9.75
C TYR A 187 -18.34 -16.07 11.13
N ASN A 188 -18.97 -16.70 12.12
CA ASN A 188 -18.86 -16.39 13.55
C ASN A 188 -19.01 -17.68 14.34
N ASP A 189 -18.12 -17.95 15.29
CA ASP A 189 -18.28 -19.00 16.28
C ASP A 189 -17.95 -18.57 17.72
N ILE A 190 -17.93 -17.26 17.98
CA ILE A 190 -17.76 -16.70 19.32
C ILE A 190 -19.00 -17.06 20.17
N PRO A 191 -18.83 -17.78 21.31
CA PRO A 191 -19.95 -18.16 22.18
C PRO A 191 -20.67 -16.96 22.80
N ASP A 192 -21.97 -17.09 23.08
CA ASP A 192 -22.75 -16.04 23.74
C ASP A 192 -22.12 -15.54 25.05
N ALA A 193 -21.58 -16.43 25.88
CA ALA A 193 -20.88 -16.07 27.12
C ALA A 193 -19.68 -15.11 26.91
N GLN A 194 -19.04 -15.14 25.74
CA GLN A 194 -17.97 -14.23 25.35
C GLN A 194 -18.47 -12.93 24.70
N MET A 195 -19.73 -12.90 24.27
CA MET A 195 -20.42 -11.75 23.69
C MET A 195 -21.27 -10.98 24.72
N ASP A 196 -21.74 -11.61 25.78
CA ASP A 196 -22.56 -10.98 26.83
C ASP A 196 -21.79 -9.91 27.62
N SER A 197 -20.48 -10.10 27.80
CA SER A 197 -19.56 -9.09 28.35
C SER A 197 -19.10 -8.05 27.30
N ARG A 198 -19.42 -8.24 26.02
CA ARG A 198 -18.91 -7.45 24.88
C ARG A 198 -20.09 -6.97 23.99
N PRO A 199 -20.82 -5.92 24.42
CA PRO A 199 -22.09 -5.54 23.79
C PRO A 199 -21.98 -5.00 22.36
N ASN A 200 -20.83 -4.47 21.92
CA ASN A 200 -20.59 -4.16 20.52
C ASN A 200 -20.23 -5.41 19.73
N LEU A 201 -19.50 -6.37 20.30
CA LEU A 201 -19.24 -7.66 19.66
C LEU A 201 -20.55 -8.42 19.40
N LYS A 202 -21.43 -8.53 20.40
CA LYS A 202 -22.75 -9.18 20.26
C LYS A 202 -23.58 -8.55 19.13
N LYS A 203 -23.61 -7.22 19.06
CA LYS A 203 -24.34 -6.46 18.03
C LYS A 203 -23.71 -6.58 16.65
N LEU A 204 -22.39 -6.74 16.56
CA LEU A 204 -21.68 -7.01 15.29
C LEU A 204 -22.02 -8.41 14.77
N ALA A 205 -21.93 -9.43 15.64
CA ALA A 205 -22.27 -10.81 15.33
C ALA A 205 -23.72 -10.97 14.86
N ASN A 206 -24.66 -10.29 15.52
CA ASN A 206 -26.09 -10.26 15.16
C ASN A 206 -26.42 -9.43 13.90
N GLY A 207 -25.44 -8.76 13.28
CA GLY A 207 -25.66 -7.92 12.09
C GLY A 207 -26.45 -6.63 12.36
N GLU A 208 -26.48 -6.13 13.59
CA GLU A 208 -27.26 -4.94 13.98
C GLU A 208 -26.69 -3.64 13.37
N SER A 209 -27.20 -3.31 12.18
CA SER A 209 -26.78 -2.15 11.37
C SER A 209 -27.52 -0.84 11.69
N ARG A 210 -28.44 -0.82 12.68
CA ARG A 210 -29.18 0.39 13.07
C ARG A 210 -28.32 1.33 13.92
N LEU A 211 -27.38 1.99 13.25
CA LEU A 211 -26.48 2.98 13.85
C LEU A 211 -27.25 4.28 14.13
N THR A 212 -27.43 4.60 15.42
CA THR A 212 -27.67 5.97 15.88
C THR A 212 -26.39 6.80 15.75
N PRO A 213 -26.46 8.15 15.71
CA PRO A 213 -25.27 8.98 15.81
C PRO A 213 -24.43 8.65 17.06
N PRO A 214 -23.09 8.79 17.02
CA PRO A 214 -22.30 9.39 15.94
C PRO A 214 -22.09 8.46 14.73
N LEU A 215 -22.29 9.00 13.51
CA LEU A 215 -22.14 8.27 12.25
C LEU A 215 -20.68 8.14 11.78
N THR A 216 -19.74 8.66 12.56
CA THR A 216 -18.29 8.52 12.40
C THR A 216 -17.68 8.32 13.77
N VAL A 217 -16.86 7.28 13.92
CA VAL A 217 -16.21 6.92 15.18
C VAL A 217 -14.69 6.96 15.01
N THR A 218 -14.01 7.30 16.10
CA THR A 218 -12.56 7.18 16.25
C THR A 218 -12.35 6.42 17.54
N GLN A 219 -11.61 5.32 17.49
CA GLN A 219 -11.16 4.60 18.67
C GLN A 219 -9.66 4.37 18.58
N ASP A 220 -9.01 4.34 19.74
CA ASP A 220 -7.61 3.97 19.86
C ASP A 220 -7.51 2.58 20.50
N THR A 221 -6.50 1.81 20.10
CA THR A 221 -6.11 0.52 20.67
C THR A 221 -4.58 0.42 20.64
N THR A 222 -4.03 -0.49 21.43
CA THR A 222 -2.59 -0.78 21.45
C THR A 222 -2.33 -2.26 21.25
N THR A 223 -1.20 -2.60 20.62
CA THR A 223 -0.71 -3.98 20.62
C THR A 223 -0.08 -4.33 21.97
N THR A 224 0.16 -5.63 22.20
CA THR A 224 0.50 -6.21 23.51
C THR A 224 1.97 -6.15 23.92
N GLY A 225 2.88 -5.97 22.96
CA GLY A 225 4.31 -6.21 23.11
C GLY A 225 5.08 -5.06 23.78
N ALA A 226 6.35 -5.33 24.09
CA ALA A 226 7.24 -4.36 24.75
C ALA A 226 7.47 -3.07 23.93
N GLN A 227 7.28 -3.12 22.61
CA GLN A 227 7.26 -1.96 21.71
C GLN A 227 5.86 -1.84 21.09
N SER A 228 4.86 -1.63 21.95
CA SER A 228 3.45 -1.59 21.54
C SER A 228 3.17 -0.49 20.53
N LEU A 229 2.55 -0.86 19.41
CA LEU A 229 2.05 0.07 18.42
C LEU A 229 0.82 0.78 18.98
N LYS A 230 0.78 2.10 18.80
CA LYS A 230 -0.46 2.88 18.95
C LYS A 230 -1.24 2.81 17.65
N VAL A 231 -2.47 2.32 17.71
CA VAL A 231 -3.33 2.09 16.55
C VAL A 231 -4.62 2.88 16.71
N THR A 232 -4.87 3.83 15.81
CA THR A 232 -6.15 4.57 15.74
C THR A 232 -7.01 4.02 14.61
N ILE A 233 -8.24 3.65 14.91
CA ILE A 233 -9.23 3.15 13.97
C ILE A 233 -10.25 4.25 13.69
N TYR A 234 -10.39 4.62 12.42
CA TYR A 234 -11.37 5.58 11.93
C TYR A 234 -12.44 4.86 11.12
N SER A 235 -13.70 4.93 11.57
CA SER A 235 -14.83 4.33 10.84
C SER A 235 -15.89 5.37 10.52
N LYS A 236 -16.54 5.22 9.36
CA LYS A 236 -17.71 6.00 8.95
C LYS A 236 -18.82 5.08 8.44
N GLY A 237 -20.05 5.35 8.83
CA GLY A 237 -21.23 4.71 8.27
C GLY A 237 -21.70 5.39 6.98
N GLU A 238 -22.47 4.68 6.15
CA GLU A 238 -23.07 5.21 4.90
C GLU A 238 -23.79 6.56 5.11
N LYS A 239 -24.57 6.68 6.20
CA LYS A 239 -25.36 7.88 6.49
C LYS A 239 -24.51 9.14 6.79
N SER A 240 -23.21 9.00 7.08
CA SER A 240 -22.32 10.14 7.35
C SER A 240 -22.16 11.10 6.17
N ARG A 241 -22.30 10.60 4.93
CA ARG A 241 -22.05 11.34 3.68
C ARG A 241 -20.64 11.95 3.58
N TYR A 242 -19.69 11.48 4.38
CA TYR A 242 -18.29 11.91 4.35
C TYR A 242 -17.49 10.92 3.49
N GLU A 243 -16.50 11.40 2.74
CA GLU A 243 -15.45 10.52 2.19
C GLU A 243 -14.33 10.35 3.23
N ILE A 244 -13.72 9.17 3.28
CA ILE A 244 -12.84 8.79 4.41
C ILE A 244 -11.52 9.58 4.40
N TYR A 245 -10.99 9.96 3.24
CA TYR A 245 -9.64 10.51 3.13
C TYR A 245 -9.55 11.96 3.63
N ARG A 246 -10.32 12.88 3.05
CA ARG A 246 -10.21 14.32 3.34
C ARG A 246 -11.16 14.77 4.47
N ARG A 247 -12.39 14.27 4.52
CA ARG A 247 -13.39 14.67 5.54
C ARG A 247 -13.22 13.93 6.86
N VAL A 248 -12.59 12.75 6.89
CA VAL A 248 -12.22 12.06 8.14
C VAL A 248 -10.72 12.19 8.38
N LEU A 249 -9.86 11.52 7.59
CA LEU A 249 -8.44 11.36 7.92
C LEU A 249 -7.64 12.67 7.93
N VAL A 250 -7.65 13.51 6.88
CA VAL A 250 -6.94 14.82 6.88
C VAL A 250 -7.41 15.74 8.02
N ARG A 251 -8.68 15.64 8.43
CA ARG A 251 -9.21 16.41 9.58
C ARG A 251 -8.75 15.85 10.93
N LYS A 252 -8.75 14.52 11.09
CA LYS A 252 -8.44 13.82 12.35
C LYS A 252 -6.93 13.70 12.60
N LEU A 253 -6.15 13.30 11.60
CA LEU A 253 -4.68 13.23 11.66
C LEU A 253 -4.04 14.62 11.78
N LYS A 254 -4.77 15.67 11.38
CA LYS A 254 -4.37 17.08 11.36
C LYS A 254 -3.13 17.41 10.51
N THR A 255 -2.61 16.50 9.69
CA THR A 255 -1.43 16.67 8.81
C THR A 255 -1.83 16.67 7.32
N SER A 256 -0.87 16.96 6.41
CA SER A 256 -1.04 16.54 5.01
C SER A 256 -0.85 15.02 4.92
N ILE A 257 -1.26 14.41 3.81
CA ILE A 257 -1.14 12.96 3.59
C ILE A 257 -0.72 12.64 2.15
N LYS A 258 0.11 11.62 1.96
CA LYS A 258 0.33 10.95 0.66
C LYS A 258 -0.52 9.69 0.62
N VAL A 259 -1.15 9.41 -0.52
CA VAL A 259 -2.15 8.34 -0.68
C VAL A 259 -1.86 7.44 -1.88
N TRP A 260 -1.71 6.15 -1.64
CA TRP A 260 -1.76 5.09 -2.66
C TRP A 260 -3.16 4.49 -2.68
N THR A 261 -3.83 4.59 -3.83
CA THR A 261 -5.24 4.24 -4.00
C THR A 261 -5.66 4.40 -5.46
N THR A 262 -6.58 3.56 -5.92
CA THR A 262 -7.28 3.75 -7.20
C THR A 262 -8.22 4.96 -7.13
N ARG A 263 -8.49 5.57 -8.29
CA ARG A 263 -9.14 6.88 -8.41
C ARG A 263 -10.23 6.85 -9.47
N ASP A 264 -11.26 7.64 -9.26
CA ASP A 264 -12.16 8.03 -10.34
C ASP A 264 -11.75 9.38 -10.96
N LYS A 265 -12.42 9.76 -12.04
CA LYS A 265 -12.19 11.05 -12.73
C LYS A 265 -12.81 12.24 -11.97
N PHE A 266 -13.42 12.03 -10.80
CA PHE A 266 -14.23 13.04 -10.09
C PHE A 266 -13.54 13.63 -8.85
N LEU A 267 -12.72 12.84 -8.13
CA LEU A 267 -11.96 13.34 -6.98
C LEU A 267 -10.56 13.81 -7.40
N LYS A 268 -10.31 15.11 -7.21
CA LYS A 268 -9.04 15.76 -7.59
C LYS A 268 -7.95 15.51 -6.54
N SER A 269 -6.72 15.30 -7.00
CA SER A 269 -5.53 15.15 -6.15
C SER A 269 -5.37 16.29 -5.15
N ASP A 270 -5.36 17.52 -5.66
CA ASP A 270 -5.03 18.75 -4.92
C ASP A 270 -6.18 19.35 -4.09
N CYS A 271 -6.75 18.57 -3.17
CA CYS A 271 -7.83 19.04 -2.31
C CYS A 271 -7.32 19.77 -1.05
N LYS A 272 -6.87 21.03 -1.18
CA LYS A 272 -6.45 21.87 -0.03
C LYS A 272 -7.56 21.96 1.04
N THR A 273 -7.18 21.72 2.30
CA THR A 273 -8.12 21.70 3.44
C THR A 273 -7.44 22.26 4.68
N PHE A 274 -7.77 23.50 5.07
CA PHE A 274 -7.11 24.23 6.17
C PHE A 274 -5.57 24.21 6.05
N GLY A 275 -5.04 24.59 4.89
CA GLY A 275 -3.60 24.60 4.62
C GLY A 275 -2.96 23.24 4.31
N ARG A 276 -3.65 22.13 4.59
CA ARG A 276 -3.14 20.76 4.38
C ARG A 276 -3.53 20.22 3.02
N ASN A 277 -2.67 19.36 2.47
CA ASN A 277 -2.87 18.74 1.18
C ASN A 277 -3.14 17.25 1.33
N LEU A 278 -4.06 16.74 0.52
CA LEU A 278 -4.03 15.35 0.09
C LEU A 278 -3.09 15.33 -1.12
N LYS A 279 -2.09 14.44 -1.12
CA LYS A 279 -1.20 14.17 -2.26
C LYS A 279 -1.44 12.75 -2.71
N LEU A 280 -1.37 12.52 -4.01
CA LEU A 280 -1.54 11.20 -4.60
C LEU A 280 -0.18 10.63 -4.99
N VAL A 281 0.12 9.40 -4.55
CA VAL A 281 1.34 8.69 -4.93
C VAL A 281 1.31 8.38 -6.42
N THR A 282 2.44 8.51 -7.11
CA THR A 282 2.54 8.23 -8.55
C THR A 282 2.69 6.72 -8.77
N SER A 283 2.07 6.19 -9.81
CA SER A 283 2.26 4.79 -10.26
C SER A 283 3.45 4.73 -11.23
N PRO A 284 4.31 3.68 -11.20
CA PRO A 284 4.33 2.58 -10.24
C PRO A 284 5.05 2.93 -8.92
N ILE A 285 4.83 2.09 -7.91
CA ILE A 285 5.62 2.01 -6.67
C ILE A 285 6.53 0.77 -6.69
N SER A 286 7.52 0.71 -5.79
CA SER A 286 8.39 -0.46 -5.63
C SER A 286 8.42 -0.92 -4.16
N VAL A 287 8.08 -2.19 -3.92
CA VAL A 287 8.16 -2.83 -2.61
C VAL A 287 9.39 -3.74 -2.59
N ASP A 288 10.53 -3.18 -2.19
CA ASP A 288 11.81 -3.90 -2.11
C ASP A 288 12.15 -4.66 -3.41
N GLY A 289 12.20 -3.90 -4.52
CA GLY A 289 12.43 -4.40 -5.87
C GLY A 289 11.17 -4.93 -6.58
N HIS A 290 10.08 -5.21 -5.88
CA HIS A 290 8.84 -5.67 -6.51
C HIS A 290 7.97 -4.49 -6.95
N ALA A 291 7.92 -4.23 -8.26
CA ALA A 291 7.08 -3.18 -8.84
C ALA A 291 5.58 -3.46 -8.64
N SER A 292 4.80 -2.41 -8.38
CA SER A 292 3.35 -2.47 -8.30
C SER A 292 2.70 -1.23 -8.93
N SER A 293 1.62 -1.43 -9.68
CA SER A 293 0.90 -0.37 -10.39
C SER A 293 -0.55 -0.28 -9.94
N LEU A 294 -1.20 0.88 -10.10
CA LEU A 294 -2.58 1.11 -9.65
C LEU A 294 -3.62 0.21 -10.34
N GLU A 295 -3.30 -0.33 -11.50
CA GLU A 295 -4.15 -1.23 -12.28
C GLU A 295 -4.15 -2.65 -11.70
N ASN A 296 -3.02 -3.05 -11.13
CA ASN A 296 -2.79 -4.40 -10.62
C ASN A 296 -2.77 -4.48 -9.09
N ASP A 297 -2.73 -3.36 -8.36
CA ASP A 297 -2.71 -3.31 -6.88
C ASP A 297 -4.08 -2.92 -6.32
N VAL A 298 -4.65 -3.77 -5.45
CA VAL A 298 -5.94 -3.51 -4.78
C VAL A 298 -5.78 -3.06 -3.33
N SER A 299 -4.56 -2.73 -2.88
CA SER A 299 -4.34 -2.08 -1.60
C SER A 299 -4.68 -0.59 -1.65
N GLN A 300 -5.11 -0.04 -0.51
CA GLN A 300 -5.21 1.40 -0.31
C GLN A 300 -4.52 1.75 1.00
N TRP A 301 -3.54 2.65 0.93
CA TRP A 301 -2.79 3.07 2.10
C TRP A 301 -2.39 4.55 2.03
N ILE A 302 -2.05 5.09 3.20
CA ILE A 302 -1.79 6.50 3.43
C ILE A 302 -0.56 6.63 4.33
N VAL A 303 0.27 7.63 4.07
CA VAL A 303 1.31 8.09 5.00
C VAL A 303 1.18 9.60 5.29
N SER A 304 1.44 10.04 6.51
CA SER A 304 1.36 11.45 6.91
C SER A 304 2.55 12.29 6.45
N GLU A 305 2.33 13.56 6.11
CA GLU A 305 3.39 14.49 5.71
C GLU A 305 3.23 15.87 6.41
N PRO A 306 4.15 16.26 7.31
CA PRO A 306 5.06 15.38 8.07
C PRO A 306 4.29 14.52 9.09
N GLY A 307 4.94 13.50 9.66
CA GLY A 307 4.42 12.69 10.76
C GLY A 307 4.84 11.22 10.66
N ASN A 308 4.47 10.42 11.67
CA ASN A 308 4.87 9.01 11.81
C ASN A 308 3.71 8.04 11.55
N LYS A 309 2.68 8.47 10.81
CA LYS A 309 1.42 7.72 10.68
C LYS A 309 1.35 7.01 9.34
N PHE A 310 1.13 5.70 9.40
CA PHE A 310 0.80 4.83 8.28
C PHE A 310 -0.62 4.31 8.46
N CYS A 311 -1.48 4.38 7.44
CA CYS A 311 -2.83 3.86 7.51
C CYS A 311 -3.18 2.95 6.33
N VAL A 312 -3.94 1.89 6.60
CA VAL A 312 -4.64 1.11 5.57
C VAL A 312 -6.10 1.52 5.54
N VAL A 313 -6.70 1.61 4.35
CA VAL A 313 -8.08 2.02 4.12
C VAL A 313 -8.78 0.92 3.32
N ASP A 314 -10.07 0.65 3.60
CA ASP A 314 -10.82 -0.38 2.85
C ASP A 314 -11.43 0.13 1.52
N LYS A 315 -11.61 1.45 1.40
CA LYS A 315 -12.26 2.11 0.24
C LYS A 315 -11.27 2.84 -0.67
N PRO A 316 -11.40 2.73 -2.00
CA PRO A 316 -10.64 3.55 -2.95
C PRO A 316 -11.05 5.03 -2.92
N TYR A 317 -10.24 5.91 -3.51
CA TYR A 317 -10.52 7.35 -3.58
C TYR A 317 -11.48 7.69 -4.71
N HIS A 318 -12.71 7.17 -4.61
CA HIS A 318 -13.82 7.42 -5.53
C HIS A 318 -14.88 8.31 -4.88
N LYS A 319 -15.66 9.06 -5.64
CA LYS A 319 -16.75 9.92 -5.16
C LYS A 319 -17.93 9.10 -4.61
N SER A 320 -18.14 7.86 -5.09
CA SER A 320 -19.22 6.98 -4.64
C SER A 320 -19.11 6.62 -3.15
N GLN A 321 -17.89 6.36 -2.66
CA GLN A 321 -17.65 5.92 -1.28
C GLN A 321 -18.14 6.91 -0.22
N ALA A 322 -18.42 8.17 -0.57
CA ALA A 322 -19.06 9.11 0.36
C ALA A 322 -20.42 8.60 0.86
N LYS A 323 -21.16 7.80 0.06
CA LYS A 323 -22.43 7.15 0.41
C LYS A 323 -22.28 5.69 0.84
N GLU A 324 -21.07 5.24 1.12
CA GLU A 324 -20.76 3.87 1.54
C GLU A 324 -20.14 3.90 2.94
N PRO A 325 -20.21 2.83 3.72
CA PRO A 325 -19.38 2.70 4.91
C PRO A 325 -17.89 2.59 4.53
N ALA A 326 -16.99 2.97 5.43
CA ALA A 326 -15.55 2.77 5.26
C ALA A 326 -14.83 2.70 6.61
N MET A 327 -13.67 2.07 6.61
CA MET A 327 -12.74 1.96 7.73
C MET A 327 -11.32 2.33 7.30
N ALA A 328 -10.57 2.92 8.21
CA ALA A 328 -9.13 3.08 8.11
C ALA A 328 -8.46 2.72 9.44
N VAL A 329 -7.39 1.94 9.38
CA VAL A 329 -6.59 1.52 10.53
C VAL A 329 -5.22 2.20 10.41
N CYS A 330 -4.91 3.09 11.35
CA CYS A 330 -3.72 3.92 11.35
C CYS A 330 -2.77 3.51 12.47
N ILE A 331 -1.54 3.13 12.13
CA ILE A 331 -0.43 2.85 13.04
C ILE A 331 0.41 4.12 13.20
N ASP A 332 0.76 4.47 14.43
CA ASP A 332 1.66 5.58 14.77
C ASP A 332 3.05 5.05 15.15
N ASP A 333 3.87 4.76 14.14
CA ASP A 333 5.25 4.28 14.30
C ASP A 333 6.16 4.84 13.20
N ALA A 334 7.31 5.39 13.61
CA ALA A 334 8.25 6.04 12.71
C ALA A 334 8.93 5.07 11.74
N THR A 335 9.14 3.81 12.15
CA THR A 335 9.83 2.78 11.36
C THR A 335 8.92 2.29 10.23
N ILE A 336 7.70 1.87 10.55
CA ILE A 336 6.66 1.45 9.59
C ILE A 336 6.32 2.61 8.63
N PHE A 337 6.24 3.85 9.15
CA PHE A 337 6.09 5.04 8.33
C PHE A 337 7.24 5.19 7.33
N ALA A 338 8.50 5.11 7.77
CA ALA A 338 9.67 5.27 6.90
C ALA A 338 9.75 4.16 5.84
N MET A 339 9.49 2.90 6.21
CA MET A 339 9.45 1.77 5.28
C MET A 339 8.33 1.90 4.25
N THR A 340 7.19 2.48 4.62
CA THR A 340 6.11 2.75 3.66
C THR A 340 6.43 3.96 2.77
N LEU A 341 7.07 4.99 3.32
CA LEU A 341 7.46 6.17 2.55
C LEU A 341 8.47 5.83 1.46
N ARG A 342 9.38 4.87 1.70
CA ARG A 342 10.30 4.32 0.68
C ARG A 342 9.55 3.70 -0.51
N ILE A 343 8.46 2.96 -0.26
CA ILE A 343 7.60 2.43 -1.34
C ILE A 343 7.01 3.57 -2.20
N ALA A 344 6.62 4.68 -1.56
CA ALA A 344 5.97 5.82 -2.19
C ALA A 344 6.91 6.69 -3.06
N THR A 345 8.22 6.51 -2.95
CA THR A 345 9.23 7.25 -3.71
C THR A 345 9.72 6.43 -4.89
N PRO A 346 9.87 7.00 -6.09
CA PRO A 346 10.55 6.32 -7.19
C PRO A 346 12.02 6.10 -6.79
N LEU A 347 12.33 4.86 -6.40
CA LEU A 347 13.67 4.41 -6.04
C LEU A 347 14.35 3.79 -7.25
N ILE A 348 15.69 3.89 -7.25
CA ILE A 348 16.55 3.16 -8.19
C ILE A 348 16.22 1.67 -8.07
N TYR A 349 15.86 1.05 -9.20
CA TYR A 349 15.36 -0.33 -9.24
C TYR A 349 16.46 -1.38 -9.01
N TYR A 350 17.70 -1.06 -9.42
CA TYR A 350 18.88 -1.91 -9.30
C TYR A 350 20.13 -1.02 -9.32
N ASN A 351 21.17 -1.37 -8.54
CA ASN A 351 22.45 -0.66 -8.52
C ASN A 351 23.59 -1.67 -8.30
N ASP A 352 24.45 -1.81 -9.30
CA ASP A 352 25.65 -2.65 -9.33
C ASP A 352 26.95 -1.83 -9.25
N ILE A 353 26.85 -0.51 -9.09
CA ILE A 353 28.00 0.40 -9.00
C ILE A 353 28.76 0.13 -7.69
N PRO A 354 30.06 -0.22 -7.73
CA PRO A 354 30.84 -0.53 -6.52
C PRO A 354 30.89 0.64 -5.53
N ASP A 355 30.91 0.34 -4.23
CA ASP A 355 30.90 1.36 -3.16
C ASP A 355 32.01 2.41 -3.33
N ALA A 356 33.22 2.01 -3.73
CA ALA A 356 34.33 2.94 -4.00
C ALA A 356 34.01 3.97 -5.12
N GLN A 357 33.20 3.59 -6.11
CA GLN A 357 32.72 4.49 -7.16
C GLN A 357 31.54 5.36 -6.67
N MET A 358 30.71 4.87 -5.73
CA MET A 358 29.68 5.71 -5.10
C MET A 358 30.31 6.75 -4.17
N ASP A 359 31.27 6.36 -3.34
CA ASP A 359 31.95 7.21 -2.36
C ASP A 359 32.70 8.37 -3.01
N SER A 360 33.30 8.14 -4.18
CA SER A 360 33.92 9.19 -4.99
C SER A 360 32.92 10.13 -5.69
N ARG A 361 31.61 9.81 -5.69
CA ARG A 361 30.57 10.52 -6.45
C ARG A 361 29.41 10.96 -5.54
N PRO A 362 29.56 12.06 -4.78
CA PRO A 362 28.62 12.41 -3.70
C PRO A 362 27.17 12.60 -4.15
N ASN A 363 26.90 13.10 -5.37
CA ASN A 363 25.54 13.22 -5.89
C ASN A 363 24.92 11.86 -6.27
N LEU A 364 25.74 10.91 -6.73
CA LEU A 364 25.31 9.55 -7.05
C LEU A 364 25.01 8.76 -5.76
N LYS A 365 25.88 8.86 -4.76
CA LYS A 365 25.65 8.28 -3.42
C LYS A 365 24.38 8.82 -2.77
N LYS A 366 24.14 10.13 -2.86
CA LYS A 366 22.88 10.77 -2.40
C LYS A 366 21.64 10.23 -3.12
N LEU A 367 21.73 10.03 -4.44
CA LEU A 367 20.64 9.46 -5.22
C LEU A 367 20.36 8.00 -4.81
N ALA A 368 21.40 7.17 -4.67
CA ALA A 368 21.29 5.79 -4.19
C ALA A 368 20.71 5.70 -2.77
N ASN A 369 21.08 6.62 -1.88
CA ASN A 369 20.56 6.72 -0.51
C ASN A 369 19.12 7.28 -0.42
N GLY A 370 18.53 7.75 -1.52
CA GLY A 370 17.22 8.41 -1.52
C GLY A 370 17.20 9.82 -0.90
N GLU A 371 18.35 10.49 -0.81
CA GLU A 371 18.48 11.83 -0.21
C GLU A 371 17.87 12.91 -1.13
N SER A 372 16.62 13.32 -0.86
CA SER A 372 15.95 14.39 -1.61
C SER A 372 16.37 15.79 -1.14
N ARG A 373 16.86 16.64 -2.05
CA ARG A 373 17.21 18.04 -1.75
C ARG A 373 15.95 18.92 -1.73
N LEU A 374 15.56 19.42 -0.56
CA LEU A 374 14.36 20.26 -0.36
C LEU A 374 14.62 21.78 -0.45
N THR A 375 15.88 22.18 -0.61
CA THR A 375 16.35 23.57 -0.72
C THR A 375 16.56 23.98 -2.18
N PRO A 376 16.42 25.28 -2.53
CA PRO A 376 16.75 25.79 -3.86
C PRO A 376 18.21 25.48 -4.30
N PRO A 377 18.49 25.41 -5.61
CA PRO A 377 17.57 25.64 -6.73
C PRO A 377 16.58 24.49 -6.93
N LEU A 378 15.31 24.82 -7.21
CA LEU A 378 14.22 23.85 -7.40
C LEU A 378 14.08 23.36 -8.85
N THR A 379 14.94 23.88 -9.73
CA THR A 379 15.13 23.51 -11.14
C THR A 379 16.62 23.42 -11.39
N VAL A 380 17.08 22.39 -12.09
CA VAL A 380 18.49 22.23 -12.50
C VAL A 380 18.54 22.01 -14.00
N THR A 381 19.39 22.78 -14.67
CA THR A 381 19.81 22.56 -16.05
C THR A 381 21.26 22.09 -16.00
N GLN A 382 21.57 20.98 -16.65
CA GLN A 382 22.91 20.43 -16.73
C GLN A 382 23.23 20.05 -18.17
N ASP A 383 24.28 20.67 -18.72
CA ASP A 383 24.80 20.29 -20.04
C ASP A 383 25.85 19.17 -19.90
N THR A 384 25.90 18.30 -20.90
CA THR A 384 26.87 17.22 -21.07
C THR A 384 27.05 16.88 -22.56
N THR A 385 28.01 16.03 -22.88
CA THR A 385 28.31 15.59 -24.26
C THR A 385 28.55 14.09 -24.33
N THR A 386 28.25 13.48 -25.47
CA THR A 386 28.55 12.05 -25.71
C THR A 386 30.01 11.87 -26.14
N THR A 387 30.63 10.74 -25.78
CA THR A 387 32.05 10.43 -26.02
C THR A 387 32.36 9.85 -27.41
N GLY A 388 31.39 9.86 -28.33
CA GLY A 388 31.57 9.35 -29.70
C GLY A 388 32.23 10.35 -30.65
N ALA A 389 32.71 9.86 -31.80
CA ALA A 389 33.36 10.68 -32.84
C ALA A 389 32.45 11.80 -33.39
N GLN A 390 31.12 11.58 -33.39
CA GLN A 390 30.11 12.62 -33.55
C GLN A 390 29.52 12.91 -32.17
N SER A 391 30.15 13.83 -31.44
CA SER A 391 29.75 14.19 -30.08
C SER A 391 28.45 15.01 -30.10
N LEU A 392 27.38 14.45 -29.52
CA LEU A 392 26.09 15.12 -29.38
C LEU A 392 26.11 16.00 -28.13
N LYS A 393 25.60 17.23 -28.24
CA LYS A 393 25.32 18.10 -27.10
C LYS A 393 23.99 17.70 -26.48
N VAL A 394 24.01 17.43 -25.18
CA VAL A 394 22.85 17.00 -24.41
C VAL A 394 22.61 17.95 -23.24
N THR A 395 21.43 18.55 -23.18
CA THR A 395 20.99 19.35 -22.03
C THR A 395 19.93 18.57 -21.25
N ILE A 396 20.19 18.33 -19.97
CA ILE A 396 19.25 17.72 -19.03
C ILE A 396 18.58 18.84 -18.23
N TYR A 397 17.26 18.95 -18.37
CA TYR A 397 16.42 19.82 -17.56
C TYR A 397 15.71 18.98 -16.49
N SER A 398 15.71 19.42 -15.24
CA SER A 398 14.99 18.75 -14.16
C SER A 398 14.33 19.75 -13.22
N LYS A 399 13.23 19.35 -12.57
CA LYS A 399 12.56 20.15 -11.54
C LYS A 399 12.04 19.30 -10.39
N GLY A 400 12.10 19.85 -9.18
CA GLY A 400 11.54 19.23 -7.98
C GLY A 400 10.06 19.58 -7.77
N GLU A 401 9.40 18.83 -6.89
CA GLU A 401 7.98 18.95 -6.51
C GLU A 401 7.56 20.39 -6.09
N LYS A 402 8.48 21.13 -5.46
CA LYS A 402 8.25 22.51 -4.99
C LYS A 402 8.46 23.59 -6.06
N SER A 403 8.94 23.22 -7.26
CA SER A 403 9.18 24.20 -8.32
C SER A 403 7.86 24.81 -8.81
N ARG A 404 7.79 26.15 -8.85
CA ARG A 404 6.70 26.87 -9.52
C ARG A 404 6.89 26.98 -11.03
N TYR A 405 8.05 26.60 -11.55
CA TYR A 405 8.30 26.52 -12.98
C TYR A 405 7.63 25.27 -13.52
N VAL A 406 6.64 25.46 -14.39
CA VAL A 406 5.96 24.38 -15.12
C VAL A 406 6.61 24.29 -16.49
N TRP A 407 6.92 23.08 -16.97
CA TRP A 407 7.25 22.88 -18.39
C TRP A 407 5.95 22.69 -19.20
N THR A 408 4.97 23.56 -18.92
CA THR A 408 3.62 23.76 -19.54
C THR A 408 2.49 22.74 -19.22
N THR A 409 1.20 23.08 -19.45
CA THR A 409 0.19 23.15 -18.35
C THR A 409 -1.25 22.54 -18.49
N ARG A 410 -1.68 21.89 -19.58
CA ARG A 410 -3.15 21.70 -19.90
C ARG A 410 -3.91 20.61 -19.10
N ASP A 411 -5.21 20.79 -18.90
CA ASP A 411 -6.28 19.80 -18.54
C ASP A 411 -7.54 20.25 -19.29
N LYS A 412 -8.50 19.36 -19.61
CA LYS A 412 -9.63 19.58 -20.56
C LYS A 412 -10.66 20.66 -20.13
N PHE A 413 -10.38 21.44 -19.08
CA PHE A 413 -11.25 22.48 -18.53
C PHE A 413 -10.62 23.88 -18.45
N LEU A 414 -9.45 24.10 -19.06
CA LEU A 414 -8.81 25.42 -19.09
C LEU A 414 -8.51 25.86 -20.53
N LYS A 415 -9.11 26.99 -20.90
CA LYS A 415 -8.68 27.86 -22.00
C LYS A 415 -7.54 28.76 -21.52
N SER A 416 -6.71 29.20 -22.46
CA SER A 416 -5.66 30.24 -22.33
C SER A 416 -4.61 30.07 -21.22
N ASP A 417 -3.41 29.64 -21.63
CA ASP A 417 -2.18 30.45 -21.47
C ASP A 417 -1.07 29.87 -22.37
N CYS A 418 -1.13 30.24 -23.65
CA CYS A 418 -0.34 29.62 -24.74
C CYS A 418 0.81 30.51 -25.24
N LYS A 419 1.06 31.63 -24.55
CA LYS A 419 2.19 32.54 -24.78
C LYS A 419 3.09 32.54 -23.56
N THR A 420 4.30 32.02 -23.73
CA THR A 420 5.44 32.54 -22.97
C THR A 420 6.03 33.71 -23.75
N PHE A 421 6.80 34.61 -23.12
CA PHE A 421 7.32 35.82 -23.76
C PHE A 421 7.95 35.53 -25.14
N GLY A 422 7.26 35.94 -26.21
CA GLY A 422 7.69 35.75 -27.60
C GLY A 422 7.67 34.33 -28.18
N ARG A 423 7.09 33.32 -27.50
CA ARG A 423 7.08 31.91 -27.96
C ARG A 423 5.72 31.23 -27.77
N ASN A 424 5.31 30.45 -28.77
CA ASN A 424 4.07 29.68 -28.79
C ASN A 424 4.37 28.18 -28.67
N LEU A 425 3.55 27.45 -27.90
CA LEU A 425 3.51 25.98 -27.93
C LEU A 425 2.43 25.53 -28.91
N LYS A 426 2.75 24.58 -29.79
CA LYS A 426 1.79 23.88 -30.65
C LYS A 426 1.68 22.41 -30.20
N LEU A 427 0.52 21.79 -30.43
CA LEU A 427 0.32 20.36 -30.15
C LEU A 427 0.33 19.58 -31.46
N VAL A 428 1.05 18.46 -31.51
CA VAL A 428 0.99 17.55 -32.66
C VAL A 428 -0.38 16.87 -32.69
N THR A 429 -1.06 16.92 -33.84
CA THR A 429 -2.38 16.30 -34.00
C THR A 429 -2.24 14.80 -34.19
N SER A 430 -3.19 14.03 -33.64
CA SER A 430 -3.29 12.58 -33.82
C SER A 430 -4.23 12.23 -34.98
N PRO A 431 -3.93 11.18 -35.78
CA PRO A 431 -2.77 10.30 -35.69
C PRO A 431 -1.50 10.91 -36.31
N ILE A 432 -0.35 10.50 -35.78
CA ILE A 432 0.97 10.72 -36.42
C ILE A 432 1.31 9.53 -37.32
N SER A 433 2.25 9.71 -38.25
CA SER A 433 2.81 8.63 -39.06
C SER A 433 4.31 8.54 -38.84
N VAL A 434 4.79 7.35 -38.47
CA VAL A 434 6.21 7.02 -38.32
C VAL A 434 6.54 5.96 -39.37
N ASP A 435 7.22 6.37 -40.43
CA ASP A 435 7.58 5.51 -41.57
C ASP A 435 6.38 4.68 -42.10
N GLY A 436 5.27 5.37 -42.39
CA GLY A 436 4.02 4.76 -42.87
C GLY A 436 3.14 4.13 -41.78
N HIS A 437 3.65 3.92 -40.56
CA HIS A 437 2.89 3.34 -39.46
C HIS A 437 2.13 4.42 -38.69
N ALA A 438 0.79 4.32 -38.67
CA ALA A 438 -0.05 5.26 -37.94
C ALA A 438 -0.01 4.98 -36.42
N SER A 439 0.31 6.02 -35.62
CA SER A 439 0.23 6.00 -34.16
C SER A 439 -0.80 7.03 -33.68
N SER A 440 -1.65 6.64 -32.73
CA SER A 440 -2.71 7.51 -32.18
C SER A 440 -2.41 7.89 -30.73
N LEU A 441 -2.90 9.04 -30.29
CA LEU A 441 -2.70 9.55 -28.92
C LEU A 441 -3.17 8.60 -27.81
N GLU A 442 -4.06 7.65 -28.12
CA GLU A 442 -4.55 6.65 -27.15
C GLU A 442 -3.63 5.42 -27.05
N ASN A 443 -2.82 5.16 -28.07
CA ASN A 443 -1.91 4.02 -28.17
C ASN A 443 -0.42 4.43 -28.00
N ASP A 444 -0.12 5.71 -28.11
CA ASP A 444 1.23 6.27 -27.97
C ASP A 444 1.46 6.83 -26.56
N VAL A 445 2.35 6.20 -25.80
CA VAL A 445 2.77 6.68 -24.47
C VAL A 445 4.04 7.53 -24.51
N SER A 446 4.64 7.73 -25.69
CA SER A 446 5.87 8.50 -25.85
C SER A 446 5.63 9.99 -25.60
N GLN A 447 6.64 10.65 -25.06
CA GLN A 447 6.54 12.03 -24.59
C GLN A 447 7.77 12.78 -25.04
N TRP A 448 7.58 13.65 -26.03
CA TRP A 448 8.67 14.37 -26.68
C TRP A 448 8.25 15.75 -27.15
N ILE A 449 9.25 16.62 -27.38
CA ILE A 449 9.08 18.02 -27.79
C ILE A 449 10.16 18.33 -28.84
N VAL A 450 9.79 19.09 -29.88
CA VAL A 450 10.72 19.68 -30.85
C VAL A 450 10.67 21.20 -30.82
N SER A 451 11.78 21.87 -31.14
CA SER A 451 11.90 23.34 -31.09
C SER A 451 11.64 24.01 -32.45
N GLU A 452 10.75 24.99 -32.52
CA GLU A 452 10.61 25.88 -33.68
C GLU A 452 10.92 27.35 -33.35
N PRO A 453 11.87 28.02 -34.04
CA PRO A 453 12.94 27.43 -34.85
C PRO A 453 14.01 26.77 -33.93
N GLY A 454 14.66 25.71 -34.40
CA GLY A 454 15.83 25.16 -33.73
C GLY A 454 16.20 23.75 -34.17
N ASN A 455 17.24 23.20 -33.56
CA ASN A 455 17.78 21.87 -33.82
C ASN A 455 17.55 20.92 -32.63
N LYS A 456 16.60 21.24 -31.73
CA LYS A 456 16.42 20.52 -30.47
C LYS A 456 15.27 19.54 -30.52
N PHE A 457 15.58 18.30 -30.14
CA PHE A 457 14.62 17.25 -29.82
C PHE A 457 14.77 16.89 -28.34
N CYS A 458 13.67 16.79 -27.60
CA CYS A 458 13.66 16.46 -26.18
C CYS A 458 12.73 15.27 -25.91
N VAL A 459 13.19 14.31 -25.10
CA VAL A 459 12.33 13.30 -24.45
C VAL A 459 11.99 13.80 -23.05
N VAL A 460 10.75 13.57 -22.60
CA VAL A 460 10.22 14.03 -21.30
C VAL A 460 9.66 12.84 -20.52
N ASP A 461 9.82 12.85 -19.19
CA ASP A 461 9.33 11.78 -18.29
C ASP A 461 7.85 11.92 -17.85
N LYS A 462 7.23 13.05 -18.18
CA LYS A 462 5.87 13.42 -17.78
C LYS A 462 5.06 13.97 -18.96
N PRO A 463 3.83 13.48 -19.17
CA PRO A 463 2.99 13.96 -20.26
C PRO A 463 2.45 15.35 -19.95
N TYR A 464 2.00 16.06 -20.98
CA TYR A 464 1.53 17.44 -20.92
C TYR A 464 0.21 17.59 -20.14
N HIS A 465 0.30 17.56 -18.81
CA HIS A 465 -0.83 17.62 -17.89
C HIS A 465 -0.66 18.67 -16.79
N LYS A 466 -1.77 19.28 -16.39
CA LYS A 466 -1.82 20.29 -15.31
C LYS A 466 -1.23 19.82 -13.97
N SER A 467 -1.27 18.52 -13.68
CA SER A 467 -0.66 17.97 -12.46
C SER A 467 0.86 18.12 -12.44
N GLN A 468 1.50 18.20 -13.62
CA GLN A 468 2.94 18.44 -13.76
C GLN A 468 3.38 19.74 -13.05
N ALA A 469 2.50 20.72 -12.85
CA ALA A 469 2.82 21.94 -12.09
C ALA A 469 3.23 21.70 -10.62
N LYS A 470 3.05 20.48 -10.09
CA LYS A 470 3.43 20.08 -8.71
C LYS A 470 4.11 18.71 -8.64
N GLU A 471 4.40 18.09 -9.77
CA GLU A 471 5.17 16.83 -9.82
C GLU A 471 6.63 17.15 -10.14
N PRO A 472 7.61 16.36 -9.64
CA PRO A 472 8.93 16.37 -10.24
C PRO A 472 8.85 15.91 -11.70
N ALA A 473 9.73 16.45 -12.55
CA ALA A 473 9.81 16.10 -13.97
C ALA A 473 11.25 16.32 -14.48
N MET A 474 11.58 15.62 -15.55
CA MET A 474 12.86 15.65 -16.25
C MET A 474 12.65 15.64 -17.77
N ALA A 475 13.46 16.42 -18.49
CA ALA A 475 13.57 16.35 -19.93
C ALA A 475 15.04 16.21 -20.33
N VAL A 476 15.33 15.33 -21.29
CA VAL A 476 16.66 15.17 -21.89
C VAL A 476 16.58 15.66 -23.33
N CYS A 477 17.28 16.74 -23.62
CA CYS A 477 17.28 17.41 -24.92
C CYS A 477 18.60 17.20 -25.65
N ILE A 478 18.51 16.78 -26.91
CA ILE A 478 19.63 16.64 -27.84
C ILE A 478 19.60 17.82 -28.81
N ASP A 479 20.74 18.47 -29.04
CA ASP A 479 20.92 19.53 -30.03
C ASP A 479 21.59 18.94 -31.29
N ASP A 480 20.76 18.45 -32.22
CA ASP A 480 21.18 17.85 -33.49
C ASP A 480 20.11 18.07 -34.58
N ALA A 481 20.53 18.66 -35.70
CA ALA A 481 19.64 19.05 -36.79
C ALA A 481 19.03 17.84 -37.53
N THR A 482 19.72 16.69 -37.56
CA THR A 482 19.25 15.48 -38.24
C THR A 482 18.14 14.82 -37.43
N ILE A 483 18.38 14.59 -36.14
CA ILE A 483 17.40 14.03 -35.20
C ILE A 483 16.18 14.94 -35.13
N PHE A 484 16.38 16.26 -34.97
CA PHE A 484 15.29 17.23 -35.05
C PHE A 484 14.51 17.10 -36.36
N GLY A 485 15.20 17.03 -37.50
CA GLY A 485 14.58 16.90 -38.83
C GLY A 485 13.67 15.68 -38.98
N HIS A 486 14.01 14.54 -38.35
CA HIS A 486 13.14 13.37 -38.32
C HIS A 486 11.88 13.58 -37.49
N PHE A 487 12.00 14.07 -36.25
CA PHE A 487 10.83 14.33 -35.39
C PHE A 487 9.96 15.48 -35.90
N ASN A 488 10.54 16.48 -36.57
CA ASN A 488 9.78 17.56 -37.21
C ASN A 488 8.94 17.06 -38.40
N ARG A 489 9.37 16.00 -39.10
CA ARG A 489 8.54 15.32 -40.12
C ARG A 489 7.39 14.52 -39.50
N ILE A 490 7.55 14.00 -38.28
CA ILE A 490 6.45 13.34 -37.55
C ILE A 490 5.46 14.41 -37.05
N ALA A 491 5.96 15.57 -36.63
CA ALA A 491 5.19 16.72 -36.16
C ALA A 491 4.55 17.60 -37.25
N GLN A 492 4.38 17.10 -38.49
CA GLN A 492 3.90 17.90 -39.63
C GLN A 492 2.55 18.60 -39.40
N ASN A 493 1.61 17.90 -38.76
CA ASN A 493 0.28 18.41 -38.48
C ASN A 493 0.21 18.86 -37.02
N VAL A 494 0.03 20.17 -36.81
CA VAL A 494 -0.01 20.80 -35.49
C VAL A 494 -1.23 21.69 -35.32
N GLU A 495 -1.88 21.59 -34.16
CA GLU A 495 -2.92 22.52 -33.73
C GLU A 495 -2.36 23.55 -32.75
N ASN A 496 -2.95 24.75 -32.77
CA ASN A 496 -2.69 25.74 -31.73
C ASN A 496 -3.28 25.25 -30.40
N CYS A 497 -2.57 25.47 -29.30
CA CYS A 497 -3.15 25.27 -27.98
C CYS A 497 -4.36 26.21 -27.77
N VAL A 498 -5.57 25.67 -27.61
CA VAL A 498 -6.82 26.40 -27.32
C VAL A 498 -7.20 26.33 -25.84
#